data_AF-A0A1I5DCT4-F1
#
_entry.id   AF-A0A1I5DCT4-F1
#
_cell.length_a   1.000
_cell.length_b   1.000
_cell.length_c   1.000
_cell.angle_alpha   90.00
_cell.angle_beta   90.00
_cell.angle_gamma   90.00
#
_symmetry.space_group_name_H-M   'P 1'
#
loop_
_entity.id
_entity.type
_entity.pdbx_description
1 polymer ?
#
loop_
_entity_poly.entity_id
_entity_poly.type
_entity_poly.pdbx_seq_one_letter_code
_entity_poly.pdbx_strand_id
1 'polypeptide(L)'
;MPRIGMLTPSSNTVLEPVTYRLLSGAEEVTAHFSRLPVTAISLAEEQSGQFSVARMSAAAELLRDAAVDVVVWNGTAGSWLGLDYDRQVCDALSQVCGVPATTSTLALHDAFRAFGVRRLGLVTPYTGDVTARIAETYAAEGVEVVADERLEITDNFSFGEVPEQRLVEMIGAAAPGAQAVALVCTNLRGAFAAAELEPELGIPVLDSVSATLWKALDLLGGRPLDRGSVLLSGSTRAALKEICALLRAATGSDRTTVRLDLPSQRLGVDLAAAEDTGPGVAAIQHDAGLDQRALNTVRWLEEHRKPLVQPHFRADPRPPQALIDTYGVRAQLLAPIEIDGAMVGWLSVHSLTERDWTPGEIRAAEAATARVRALLER
;
A
#
# COMPACT_ATOMS: atom_id res chain seq x y z
N MET A 1 23.99 10.16 -0.08
CA MET A 1 22.81 10.56 0.71
C MET A 1 21.69 10.80 -0.28
N PRO A 2 20.68 9.93 -0.36
CA PRO A 2 19.59 10.11 -1.31
C PRO A 2 18.87 11.45 -1.15
N ARG A 3 18.49 12.06 -2.27
CA ARG A 3 17.80 13.34 -2.37
C ARG A 3 16.45 13.15 -3.04
N ILE A 4 15.37 13.43 -2.33
CA ILE A 4 14.01 13.38 -2.86
C ILE A 4 13.63 14.76 -3.38
N GLY A 5 13.33 14.87 -4.67
CA GLY A 5 12.75 16.07 -5.26
C GLY A 5 11.23 16.09 -5.10
N MET A 6 10.69 17.12 -4.46
CA MET A 6 9.28 17.27 -4.13
C MET A 6 8.70 18.45 -4.91
N LEU A 7 7.90 18.18 -5.94
CA LEU A 7 7.08 19.21 -6.59
C LEU A 7 5.84 19.45 -5.75
N THR A 8 5.58 20.72 -5.42
CA THR A 8 4.57 21.14 -4.45
C THR A 8 3.64 22.21 -5.03
N PRO A 9 2.30 22.10 -4.86
CA PRO A 9 1.38 23.21 -5.14
C PRO A 9 1.82 24.50 -4.44
N SER A 10 1.78 25.64 -5.14
CA SER A 10 2.29 26.92 -4.61
C SER A 10 1.67 27.34 -3.28
N SER A 11 0.37 27.09 -3.07
CA SER A 11 -0.35 27.42 -1.84
C SER A 11 -0.31 26.33 -0.76
N ASN A 12 0.36 25.20 -1.02
CA ASN A 12 0.53 24.16 -0.01
C ASN A 12 1.61 24.56 1.00
N THR A 13 1.20 24.60 2.27
CA THR A 13 2.04 24.97 3.42
C THR A 13 2.18 23.83 4.42
N VAL A 14 1.49 22.70 4.20
CA VAL A 14 1.50 21.54 5.10
C VAL A 14 2.55 20.52 4.70
N LEU A 15 2.64 20.20 3.41
CA LEU A 15 3.48 19.13 2.88
C LEU A 15 4.95 19.27 3.32
N GLU A 16 5.55 20.44 3.10
CA GLU A 16 6.99 20.64 3.34
C GLU A 16 7.37 20.44 4.81
N PRO A 17 6.75 21.13 5.80
CA PRO A 17 7.06 20.90 7.20
C PRO A 17 6.69 19.49 7.68
N VAL A 18 5.60 18.89 7.18
CA VAL A 18 5.23 17.51 7.53
C VAL A 18 6.27 16.52 7.01
N THR A 19 6.74 16.67 5.77
CA THR A 19 7.78 15.82 5.17
C THR A 19 9.06 15.85 6.01
N TYR A 20 9.54 17.04 6.40
CA TYR A 20 10.70 17.16 7.28
C TYR A 20 10.49 16.50 8.64
N ARG A 21 9.28 16.62 9.23
CA ARG A 21 8.97 15.96 10.50
C ARG A 21 8.90 14.44 10.36
N LEU A 22 8.36 13.91 9.26
CA LEU A 22 8.33 12.47 8.99
C LEU A 22 9.74 11.90 8.82
N LEU A 23 10.65 12.65 8.18
CA LEU A 23 12.06 12.30 8.02
C LEU A 23 12.91 12.50 9.29
N SER A 24 12.33 13.00 10.39
CA SER A 24 13.08 13.17 11.64
C SER A 24 13.63 11.84 12.15
N GLY A 25 14.95 11.75 12.27
CA GLY A 25 15.69 10.52 12.62
C GLY A 25 16.25 9.73 11.43
N ALA A 26 15.94 10.12 10.18
CA ALA A 26 16.46 9.55 8.94
C ALA A 26 17.38 10.56 8.22
N GLU A 27 18.44 11.00 8.90
CA GLU A 27 19.36 12.05 8.44
C GLU A 27 20.12 11.69 7.16
N GLU A 28 20.11 10.43 6.75
CA GLU A 28 20.71 9.94 5.53
C GLU A 28 19.86 10.18 4.27
N VAL A 29 18.67 10.78 4.41
CA VAL A 29 17.79 11.19 3.29
C VAL A 29 17.44 12.67 3.43
N THR A 30 17.43 13.39 2.31
CA THR A 30 17.03 14.82 2.29
C THR A 30 15.91 15.06 1.29
N ALA A 31 15.00 15.99 1.61
CA ALA A 31 13.94 16.43 0.72
C ALA A 31 14.22 17.85 0.21
N HIS A 32 14.01 18.07 -1.09
CA HIS A 32 14.27 19.34 -1.78
C HIS A 32 13.01 19.73 -2.55
N PHE A 33 12.59 20.99 -2.48
CA PHE A 33 11.27 21.40 -2.94
C PHE A 33 11.33 22.39 -4.10
N SER A 34 10.45 22.19 -5.07
CA SER A 34 10.15 23.16 -6.12
C SER A 34 8.63 23.32 -6.20
N ARG A 35 8.17 24.49 -6.66
CA ARG A 35 6.75 24.86 -6.62
C ARG A 35 6.22 25.16 -8.02
N LEU A 36 4.93 24.90 -8.22
CA LEU A 36 4.17 25.37 -9.39
C LEU A 36 2.82 25.97 -8.99
N PRO A 37 2.28 26.92 -9.77
CA PRO A 37 1.03 27.58 -9.45
C PRO A 37 -0.17 26.63 -9.48
N VAL A 38 -0.75 26.39 -8.31
CA VAL A 38 -2.03 25.68 -8.09
C VAL A 38 -2.70 26.38 -6.92
N THR A 39 -3.90 26.91 -7.13
CA THR A 39 -4.57 27.77 -6.14
C THR A 39 -5.92 27.24 -5.70
N ALA A 40 -6.64 26.53 -6.56
CA ALA A 40 -7.94 25.97 -6.24
C ALA A 40 -8.17 24.63 -6.95
N ILE A 41 -9.08 23.84 -6.39
CA ILE A 41 -9.43 22.50 -6.83
C ILE A 41 -10.94 22.46 -7.09
N SER A 42 -11.32 22.40 -8.36
CA SER A 42 -12.69 22.21 -8.82
C SER A 42 -12.69 21.59 -10.22
N LEU A 43 -13.77 20.90 -10.61
CA LEU A 43 -13.91 20.36 -11.98
C LEU A 43 -13.93 21.47 -13.04
N ALA A 44 -14.38 22.69 -12.70
CA ALA A 44 -14.33 23.84 -13.59
C ALA A 44 -12.90 24.28 -13.92
N GLU A 45 -11.97 24.07 -12.99
CA GLU A 45 -10.55 24.43 -13.14
C GLU A 45 -9.71 23.34 -13.79
N GLU A 46 -10.28 22.18 -14.10
CA GLU A 46 -9.62 21.16 -14.93
C GLU A 46 -9.15 21.76 -16.28
N GLN A 47 -9.93 22.70 -16.82
CA GLN A 47 -9.64 23.41 -18.06
C GLN A 47 -8.63 24.58 -17.90
N SER A 48 -8.20 24.90 -16.68
CA SER A 48 -7.28 26.02 -16.40
C SER A 48 -5.83 25.73 -16.81
N GLY A 49 -5.50 24.47 -17.11
CA GLY A 49 -4.13 24.03 -17.39
C GLY A 49 -3.18 24.09 -16.18
N GLN A 50 -3.71 24.27 -14.96
CA GLN A 50 -2.90 24.27 -13.73
C GLN A 50 -2.16 22.94 -13.51
N PHE A 51 -2.71 21.85 -14.03
CA PHE A 51 -2.13 20.50 -14.01
C PHE A 51 -1.45 20.15 -15.34
N SER A 52 -0.92 21.13 -16.08
CA SER A 52 -0.23 20.82 -17.33
C SER A 52 1.13 20.19 -17.06
N VAL A 53 1.40 19.08 -17.75
CA VAL A 53 2.69 18.35 -17.73
C VAL A 53 3.87 19.27 -18.01
N ALA A 54 3.70 20.25 -18.91
CA ALA A 54 4.75 21.23 -19.23
C ALA A 54 5.13 22.11 -18.04
N ARG A 55 4.17 22.55 -17.21
CA ARG A 55 4.46 23.34 -16.00
C ARG A 55 5.17 22.51 -14.94
N MET A 56 4.75 21.25 -14.76
CA MET A 56 5.42 20.32 -13.85
C MET A 56 6.86 20.06 -14.29
N SER A 57 7.07 19.84 -15.59
CA SER A 57 8.39 19.66 -16.20
C SER A 57 9.31 20.86 -15.94
N ALA A 58 8.83 22.08 -16.16
CA ALA A 58 9.61 23.29 -15.91
C ALA A 58 9.99 23.45 -14.42
N ALA A 59 9.08 23.14 -13.50
CA ALA A 59 9.39 23.17 -12.06
C ALA A 59 10.39 22.06 -11.67
N ALA A 60 10.37 20.92 -12.36
CA ALA A 60 11.27 19.79 -12.13
C ALA A 60 12.71 20.06 -12.57
N GLU A 61 12.93 20.94 -13.55
CA GLU A 61 14.29 21.35 -13.97
C GLU A 61 15.11 21.91 -12.79
N LEU A 62 14.46 22.66 -11.89
CA LEU A 62 15.10 23.18 -10.68
C LEU A 62 15.53 22.06 -9.70
N LEU A 63 14.74 20.98 -9.63
CA LEU A 63 15.07 19.81 -8.81
C LEU A 63 16.19 18.98 -9.44
N ARG A 64 16.22 18.87 -10.77
CA ARG A 64 17.32 18.24 -11.50
C ARG A 64 18.65 18.94 -11.19
N ASP A 65 18.68 20.26 -11.13
CA ASP A 65 19.88 21.03 -10.81
C ASP A 65 20.39 20.74 -9.37
N ALA A 66 19.49 20.35 -8.46
CA ALA A 66 19.83 19.86 -7.12
C ALA A 66 20.32 18.38 -7.09
N ALA A 67 20.41 17.73 -8.26
CA ALA A 67 20.82 16.33 -8.43
C ALA A 67 20.04 15.39 -7.50
N VAL A 68 18.70 15.49 -7.57
CA VAL A 68 17.79 14.57 -6.88
C VAL A 68 17.87 13.15 -7.46
N ASP A 69 17.66 12.14 -6.62
CA ASP A 69 17.72 10.72 -6.99
C ASP A 69 16.33 10.13 -7.32
N VAL A 70 15.26 10.85 -6.97
CA VAL A 70 13.86 10.55 -7.29
C VAL A 70 13.08 11.87 -7.33
N VAL A 71 12.07 11.98 -8.17
CA VAL A 71 11.19 13.16 -8.24
C VAL A 71 9.74 12.76 -7.99
N VAL A 72 9.02 13.51 -7.17
CA VAL A 72 7.62 13.23 -6.87
C VAL A 72 6.75 14.46 -7.09
N TRP A 73 5.57 14.24 -7.68
CA TRP A 73 4.51 15.23 -7.72
C TRP A 73 3.57 15.06 -6.53
N ASN A 74 3.59 16.03 -5.60
CA ASN A 74 2.71 16.05 -4.43
C ASN A 74 1.34 16.65 -4.78
N GLY A 75 0.64 16.01 -5.70
CA GLY A 75 -0.74 16.35 -6.04
C GLY A 75 -1.56 15.10 -6.23
N THR A 76 -2.83 15.20 -5.83
CA THR A 76 -3.82 14.11 -5.89
C THR A 76 -4.77 14.27 -7.08
N ALA A 77 -4.44 15.13 -8.07
CA ALA A 77 -5.30 15.40 -9.21
C ALA A 77 -5.58 14.16 -10.07
N GLY A 78 -4.61 13.25 -10.18
CA GLY A 78 -4.81 11.95 -10.82
C GLY A 78 -5.96 11.14 -10.22
N SER A 79 -6.36 11.41 -8.96
CA SER A 79 -7.48 10.73 -8.33
C SER A 79 -8.81 11.05 -9.01
N TRP A 80 -8.96 12.19 -9.69
CA TRP A 80 -10.17 12.51 -10.47
C TRP A 80 -9.93 12.70 -11.97
N LEU A 81 -8.67 12.94 -12.39
CA LEU A 81 -8.27 13.00 -13.81
C LEU A 81 -7.95 11.62 -14.41
N GLY A 82 -7.79 10.60 -13.57
CA GLY A 82 -7.44 9.23 -13.95
C GLY A 82 -5.94 8.93 -13.85
N LEU A 83 -5.59 7.65 -13.66
CA LEU A 83 -4.21 7.23 -13.44
C LEU A 83 -3.32 7.37 -14.68
N ASP A 84 -3.88 7.33 -15.89
CA ASP A 84 -3.11 7.54 -17.13
C ASP A 84 -2.54 8.95 -17.21
N TYR A 85 -3.24 9.95 -16.67
CA TYR A 85 -2.71 11.30 -16.56
C TYR A 85 -1.46 11.32 -15.66
N ASP A 86 -1.51 10.66 -14.50
CA ASP A 86 -0.37 10.62 -13.59
C ASP A 86 0.81 9.80 -14.13
N ARG A 87 0.54 8.74 -14.91
CA ARG A 87 1.58 8.00 -15.65
C ARG A 87 2.30 8.91 -16.65
N GLN A 88 1.56 9.72 -17.40
CA GLN A 88 2.14 10.71 -18.33
C GLN A 88 2.97 11.78 -17.59
N VAL A 89 2.50 12.24 -16.43
CA VAL A 89 3.27 13.14 -15.56
C VAL A 89 4.58 12.48 -15.15
N CYS A 90 4.54 11.24 -14.67
CA CYS A 90 5.75 10.52 -14.25
C CYS A 90 6.74 10.33 -15.39
N ASP A 91 6.27 9.92 -16.57
CA ASP A 91 7.12 9.75 -17.76
C ASP A 91 7.86 11.05 -18.11
N ALA A 92 7.15 12.18 -18.10
CA ALA A 92 7.74 13.49 -18.38
C ALA A 92 8.74 13.92 -17.29
N LEU A 93 8.39 13.76 -16.01
CA LEU A 93 9.28 14.10 -14.89
C LEU A 93 10.56 13.24 -14.90
N SER A 94 10.42 11.94 -15.18
CA SER A 94 11.55 11.04 -15.34
C SER A 94 12.42 11.42 -16.53
N GLN A 95 11.83 11.83 -17.65
CA GLN A 95 12.58 12.31 -18.81
C GLN A 95 13.36 13.59 -18.50
N VAL A 96 12.75 14.54 -17.78
CA VAL A 96 13.40 15.82 -17.42
C VAL A 96 14.55 15.61 -16.44
N CYS A 97 14.33 14.85 -15.38
CA CYS A 97 15.29 14.71 -14.28
C CYS A 97 16.28 13.55 -14.47
N GLY A 98 16.00 12.59 -15.36
CA GLY A 98 16.82 11.39 -15.56
C GLY A 98 16.76 10.39 -14.41
N VAL A 99 15.73 10.48 -13.54
CA VAL A 99 15.54 9.65 -12.36
C VAL A 99 14.10 9.14 -12.26
N PRO A 100 13.82 8.08 -11.46
CA PRO A 100 12.46 7.61 -11.27
C PRO A 100 11.50 8.70 -10.77
N ALA A 101 10.24 8.64 -11.20
CA ALA A 101 9.21 9.57 -10.80
C ALA A 101 7.96 8.86 -10.27
N THR A 102 7.23 9.52 -9.37
CA THR A 102 5.89 9.10 -8.93
C THR A 102 5.01 10.31 -8.64
N THR A 103 3.72 10.08 -8.40
CA THR A 103 2.76 11.08 -7.90
C THR A 103 2.13 10.61 -6.58
N SER A 104 1.42 11.49 -5.88
CA SER A 104 0.67 11.11 -4.68
C SER A 104 -0.46 10.13 -4.96
N THR A 105 -1.19 10.27 -6.07
CA THR A 105 -2.24 9.30 -6.41
C THR A 105 -1.65 7.94 -6.76
N LEU A 106 -0.59 7.86 -7.58
CA LEU A 106 0.05 6.57 -7.87
C LEU A 106 0.63 5.91 -6.61
N ALA A 107 1.21 6.70 -5.71
CA ALA A 107 1.70 6.22 -4.43
C ALA A 107 0.58 5.65 -3.54
N LEU A 108 -0.60 6.29 -3.50
CA LEU A 108 -1.77 5.76 -2.81
C LEU A 108 -2.24 4.44 -3.42
N HIS A 109 -2.30 4.32 -4.75
CA HIS A 109 -2.68 3.07 -5.41
C HIS A 109 -1.66 1.94 -5.19
N ASP A 110 -0.37 2.26 -5.17
CA ASP A 110 0.66 1.30 -4.80
C ASP A 110 0.51 0.86 -3.33
N ALA A 111 0.12 1.76 -2.43
CA ALA A 111 -0.21 1.41 -1.04
C ALA A 111 -1.47 0.53 -0.98
N PHE A 112 -2.54 0.85 -1.70
CA PHE A 112 -3.73 0.01 -1.79
C PHE A 112 -3.38 -1.40 -2.26
N ARG A 113 -2.52 -1.51 -3.27
CA ARG A 113 -2.01 -2.80 -3.74
C ARG A 113 -1.23 -3.52 -2.65
N ALA A 114 -0.23 -2.89 -2.04
CA ALA A 114 0.63 -3.49 -1.02
C ALA A 114 -0.18 -4.00 0.19
N PHE A 115 -1.18 -3.22 0.64
CA PHE A 115 -2.06 -3.56 1.76
C PHE A 115 -3.26 -4.44 1.36
N GLY A 116 -3.43 -4.75 0.07
CA GLY A 116 -4.55 -5.56 -0.42
C GLY A 116 -5.92 -4.91 -0.19
N VAL A 117 -5.98 -3.58 -0.26
CA VAL A 117 -7.21 -2.81 -0.07
C VAL A 117 -8.11 -2.97 -1.29
N ARG A 118 -9.36 -3.36 -1.05
CA ARG A 118 -10.45 -3.44 -2.04
C ARG A 118 -11.69 -2.67 -1.60
N ARG A 119 -11.85 -2.44 -0.29
CA ARG A 119 -12.88 -1.58 0.31
C ARG A 119 -12.20 -0.46 1.09
N LEU A 120 -12.48 0.78 0.74
CA LEU A 120 -11.78 1.96 1.21
C LEU A 120 -12.75 2.95 1.85
N GLY A 121 -12.39 3.47 3.02
CA GLY A 121 -12.96 4.72 3.54
C GLY A 121 -12.24 5.90 2.93
N LEU A 122 -12.95 6.89 2.41
CA LEU A 122 -12.36 8.02 1.70
C LEU A 122 -12.56 9.32 2.48
N VAL A 123 -11.48 10.02 2.80
CA VAL A 123 -11.54 11.35 3.42
C VAL A 123 -10.91 12.37 2.47
N THR A 124 -11.68 13.40 2.11
CA THR A 124 -11.25 14.44 1.17
C THR A 124 -11.66 15.83 1.67
N PRO A 125 -10.97 16.92 1.31
CA PRO A 125 -11.50 18.25 1.59
C PRO A 125 -12.47 18.76 0.50
N TYR A 126 -12.59 18.02 -0.60
CA TYR A 126 -13.19 18.48 -1.84
C TYR A 126 -14.72 18.51 -1.81
N THR A 127 -15.30 19.02 -2.89
CA THR A 127 -16.73 19.00 -3.16
C THR A 127 -17.22 17.61 -3.54
N GLY A 128 -18.51 17.34 -3.31
CA GLY A 128 -19.09 16.02 -3.55
C GLY A 128 -18.97 15.49 -4.99
N ASP A 129 -18.94 16.36 -5.99
CA ASP A 129 -18.72 15.99 -7.40
C ASP A 129 -17.29 15.51 -7.66
N VAL A 130 -16.28 16.17 -7.07
CA VAL A 130 -14.87 15.73 -7.12
C VAL A 130 -14.71 14.42 -6.37
N THR A 131 -15.27 14.29 -5.16
CA THR A 131 -15.22 13.06 -4.37
C THR A 131 -15.87 11.88 -5.10
N ALA A 132 -17.02 12.10 -5.77
CA ALA A 132 -17.66 11.08 -6.59
C ALA A 132 -16.76 10.62 -7.76
N ARG A 133 -16.10 11.55 -8.45
CA ARG A 133 -15.14 11.22 -9.52
C ARG A 133 -13.94 10.43 -9.00
N ILE A 134 -13.47 10.73 -7.78
CA ILE A 134 -12.42 9.95 -7.11
C ILE A 134 -12.88 8.51 -6.88
N ALA A 135 -14.09 8.33 -6.34
CA ALA A 135 -14.66 7.02 -6.11
C ALA A 135 -14.81 6.21 -7.42
N GLU A 136 -15.26 6.84 -8.52
CA GLU A 136 -15.33 6.21 -9.85
C GLU A 136 -13.95 5.75 -10.35
N THR A 137 -12.94 6.61 -10.23
CA THR A 137 -11.56 6.31 -10.65
C THR A 137 -10.99 5.15 -9.84
N TYR A 138 -11.21 5.13 -8.52
CA TYR A 138 -10.69 4.07 -7.65
C TYR A 138 -11.42 2.74 -7.89
N ALA A 139 -12.73 2.78 -8.13
CA ALA A 139 -13.51 1.59 -8.46
C ALA A 139 -13.05 0.95 -9.79
N ALA A 140 -12.70 1.76 -10.80
CA ALA A 140 -12.12 1.27 -12.06
C ALA A 140 -10.78 0.54 -11.86
N GLU A 141 -10.04 0.87 -10.79
CA GLU A 141 -8.79 0.23 -10.38
C GLU A 141 -9.00 -0.89 -9.34
N GLY A 142 -10.25 -1.30 -9.10
CA GLY A 142 -10.62 -2.40 -8.22
C GLY A 142 -10.69 -2.07 -6.73
N VAL A 143 -10.77 -0.78 -6.39
CA VAL A 143 -10.90 -0.28 -5.02
C VAL A 143 -12.25 0.43 -4.85
N GLU A 144 -13.19 -0.26 -4.21
CA GLU A 144 -14.52 0.28 -3.89
C GLU A 144 -14.43 1.26 -2.72
N VAL A 145 -14.98 2.46 -2.87
CA VAL A 145 -15.18 3.39 -1.76
C VAL A 145 -16.48 3.04 -1.04
N VAL A 146 -16.39 2.58 0.21
CA VAL A 146 -17.54 2.09 0.99
C VAL A 146 -18.13 3.13 1.94
N ALA A 147 -17.36 4.18 2.23
CA ALA A 147 -17.79 5.35 3.00
C ALA A 147 -16.93 6.55 2.58
N ASP A 148 -17.52 7.74 2.51
CA ASP A 148 -16.78 8.99 2.30
C ASP A 148 -17.13 10.07 3.32
N GLU A 149 -16.12 10.84 3.72
CA GLU A 149 -16.25 12.06 4.50
C GLU A 149 -15.58 13.22 3.76
N ARG A 150 -16.26 14.37 3.70
CA ARG A 150 -15.79 15.52 2.92
C ARG A 150 -16.09 16.88 3.55
N LEU A 151 -15.34 17.89 3.15
CA LEU A 151 -15.43 19.26 3.70
C LEU A 151 -16.11 20.28 2.79
N GLU A 152 -16.35 19.95 1.51
CA GLU A 152 -16.98 20.85 0.53
C GLU A 152 -16.18 22.16 0.32
N ILE A 153 -14.85 22.07 0.34
CA ILE A 153 -13.93 23.20 0.15
C ILE A 153 -13.27 23.08 -1.23
N THR A 154 -13.05 24.22 -1.91
CA THR A 154 -12.35 24.29 -3.21
C THR A 154 -11.03 25.04 -3.15
N ASP A 155 -10.89 26.00 -2.24
CA ASP A 155 -9.67 26.79 -2.08
C ASP A 155 -8.55 25.99 -1.40
N ASN A 156 -7.38 25.91 -2.05
CA ASN A 156 -6.30 25.07 -1.56
C ASN A 156 -5.67 25.61 -0.27
N PHE A 157 -5.64 26.93 -0.06
CA PHE A 157 -5.14 27.52 1.20
C PHE A 157 -5.98 27.04 2.39
N SER A 158 -7.31 27.08 2.26
CA SER A 158 -8.26 26.68 3.29
C SER A 158 -8.12 25.22 3.73
N PHE A 159 -7.62 24.32 2.88
CA PHE A 159 -7.33 22.93 3.27
C PHE A 159 -6.28 22.86 4.40
N GLY A 160 -5.26 23.72 4.34
CA GLY A 160 -4.19 23.77 5.35
C GLY A 160 -4.68 24.25 6.71
N GLU A 161 -5.82 24.93 6.77
CA GLU A 161 -6.40 25.50 7.98
C GLU A 161 -7.41 24.57 8.67
N VAL A 162 -7.70 23.41 8.08
CA VAL A 162 -8.57 22.39 8.68
C VAL A 162 -7.95 21.90 10.00
N PRO A 163 -8.66 21.99 11.14
CA PRO A 163 -8.15 21.50 12.41
C PRO A 163 -7.90 19.99 12.39
N GLU A 164 -6.82 19.54 13.01
CA GLU A 164 -6.44 18.12 13.09
C GLU A 164 -7.55 17.27 13.74
N GLN A 165 -8.21 17.78 14.78
CA GLN A 165 -9.34 17.11 15.44
C GLN A 165 -10.48 16.82 14.46
N ARG A 166 -10.72 17.70 13.48
CA ARG A 166 -11.75 17.47 12.47
C ARG A 166 -11.36 16.32 11.54
N LEU A 167 -10.08 16.19 11.22
CA LEU A 167 -9.57 15.07 10.41
C LEU A 167 -9.72 13.74 11.16
N VAL A 168 -9.44 13.73 12.47
CA VAL A 168 -9.64 12.55 13.34
C VAL A 168 -11.10 12.06 13.29
N GLU A 169 -12.06 12.99 13.44
CA GLU A 169 -13.48 12.66 13.36
C GLU A 169 -13.86 12.06 12.00
N MET A 170 -13.40 12.66 10.90
CA MET A 170 -13.69 12.19 9.54
C MET A 170 -13.07 10.82 9.26
N ILE A 171 -11.83 10.59 9.70
CA ILE A 171 -11.17 9.28 9.57
C ILE A 171 -11.96 8.21 10.33
N GLY A 172 -12.36 8.50 11.57
CA GLY A 172 -13.16 7.59 12.37
C GLY A 172 -14.53 7.28 11.74
N ALA A 173 -15.18 8.27 11.14
CA ALA A 173 -16.47 8.10 10.46
C ALA A 173 -16.37 7.31 9.14
N ALA A 174 -15.25 7.42 8.42
CA ALA A 174 -15.01 6.67 7.18
C ALA A 174 -14.47 5.24 7.39
N ALA A 175 -14.06 4.88 8.60
CA ALA A 175 -13.45 3.58 8.91
C ALA A 175 -14.40 2.36 8.89
N PRO A 176 -15.67 2.43 9.36
CA PRO A 176 -16.52 1.25 9.46
C PRO A 176 -16.71 0.51 8.13
N GLY A 177 -16.41 -0.79 8.10
CA GLY A 177 -16.55 -1.65 6.92
C GLY A 177 -15.40 -1.55 5.89
N ALA A 178 -14.49 -0.59 6.08
CA ALA A 178 -13.30 -0.41 5.25
C ALA A 178 -12.16 -1.34 5.67
N GLN A 179 -11.24 -1.59 4.73
CA GLN A 179 -9.97 -2.30 4.97
C GLN A 179 -8.81 -1.31 5.19
N ALA A 180 -9.01 -0.06 4.79
CA ALA A 180 -8.13 1.06 5.03
C ALA A 180 -8.95 2.35 4.91
N VAL A 181 -8.48 3.44 5.50
CA VAL A 181 -8.98 4.79 5.22
C VAL A 181 -7.91 5.54 4.43
N ALA A 182 -8.26 6.25 3.37
CA ALA A 182 -7.34 7.13 2.65
C ALA A 182 -7.69 8.59 2.90
N LEU A 183 -6.68 9.38 3.29
CA LEU A 183 -6.78 10.84 3.35
C LEU A 183 -6.16 11.45 2.10
N VAL A 184 -7.00 11.87 1.16
CA VAL A 184 -6.60 12.28 -0.18
C VAL A 184 -6.57 13.80 -0.28
N CYS A 185 -5.46 14.40 0.20
CA CYS A 185 -5.04 15.77 -0.08
C CYS A 185 -3.71 16.05 0.62
N THR A 186 -2.69 16.46 -0.11
CA THR A 186 -1.36 16.74 0.45
C THR A 186 -1.28 18.04 1.25
N ASN A 187 -2.36 18.83 1.30
CA ASN A 187 -2.45 20.06 2.09
C ASN A 187 -3.33 19.91 3.34
N LEU A 188 -3.78 18.69 3.68
CA LEU A 188 -4.39 18.40 4.98
C LEU A 188 -3.31 17.99 5.99
N ARG A 189 -3.44 18.45 7.24
CA ARG A 189 -2.51 18.12 8.34
C ARG A 189 -2.79 16.73 8.93
N GLY A 190 -2.86 15.70 8.08
CA GLY A 190 -3.37 14.39 8.48
C GLY A 190 -2.33 13.30 8.73
N ALA A 191 -1.09 13.43 8.24
CA ALA A 191 -0.09 12.36 8.31
C ALA A 191 0.15 11.78 9.72
N PHE A 192 0.25 12.63 10.75
CA PHE A 192 0.46 12.19 12.14
C PHE A 192 -0.83 11.67 12.78
N ALA A 193 -1.95 12.37 12.59
CA ALA A 193 -3.27 11.91 13.06
C ALA A 193 -3.64 10.53 12.48
N ALA A 194 -3.33 10.30 11.20
CA ALA A 194 -3.51 9.01 10.54
C ALA A 194 -2.72 7.91 11.25
N ALA A 195 -1.43 8.13 11.50
CA ALA A 195 -0.55 7.17 12.17
C ALA A 195 -0.97 6.88 13.62
N GLU A 196 -1.48 7.88 14.34
CA GLU A 196 -1.94 7.75 15.72
C GLU A 196 -3.26 6.96 15.83
N LEU A 197 -4.13 7.03 14.81
CA LEU A 197 -5.42 6.35 14.80
C LEU A 197 -5.37 4.88 14.38
N GLU A 198 -4.34 4.43 13.64
CA GLU A 198 -4.30 3.04 13.15
C GLU A 198 -4.46 1.98 14.25
N PRO A 199 -3.80 2.10 15.44
CA PRO A 199 -3.97 1.13 16.51
C PRO A 199 -5.39 1.07 17.09
N GLU A 200 -6.08 2.22 17.13
CA GLU A 200 -7.47 2.31 17.61
C GLU A 200 -8.45 1.70 16.60
N LEU A 201 -8.24 1.99 15.31
CA LEU A 201 -9.13 1.54 14.23
C LEU A 201 -8.87 0.09 13.81
N GLY A 202 -7.69 -0.44 14.09
CA GLY A 202 -7.27 -1.79 13.67
C GLY A 202 -7.06 -1.94 12.15
N ILE A 203 -7.11 -0.83 11.40
CA ILE A 203 -6.89 -0.78 9.95
C ILE A 203 -5.90 0.36 9.62
N PRO A 204 -5.13 0.25 8.52
CA PRO A 204 -4.21 1.29 8.09
C PRO A 204 -4.94 2.58 7.70
N VAL A 205 -4.34 3.73 8.00
CA VAL A 205 -4.81 5.06 7.55
C VAL A 205 -3.76 5.64 6.61
N LEU A 206 -4.09 5.65 5.32
CA LEU A 206 -3.20 5.99 4.21
C LEU A 206 -3.33 7.48 3.88
N ASP A 207 -2.54 8.30 4.57
CA ASP A 207 -2.38 9.71 4.24
C ASP A 207 -1.56 9.93 2.96
N SER A 208 -1.99 10.86 2.11
CA SER A 208 -1.32 11.14 0.84
C SER A 208 0.13 11.62 0.98
N VAL A 209 0.49 12.39 2.01
CA VAL A 209 1.89 12.81 2.24
C VAL A 209 2.73 11.61 2.67
N SER A 210 2.25 10.83 3.65
CA SER A 210 2.93 9.62 4.13
C SER A 210 3.10 8.57 3.02
N ALA A 211 2.06 8.33 2.21
CA ALA A 211 2.13 7.40 1.08
C ALA A 211 3.10 7.87 0.00
N THR A 212 3.11 9.17 -0.32
CA THR A 212 4.04 9.75 -1.30
C THR A 212 5.49 9.62 -0.82
N LEU A 213 5.76 9.94 0.45
CA LEU A 213 7.08 9.78 1.04
C LEU A 213 7.51 8.31 1.07
N TRP A 214 6.61 7.41 1.45
CA TRP A 214 6.87 5.96 1.40
C TRP A 214 7.31 5.54 0.00
N LYS A 215 6.55 5.92 -1.04
CA LYS A 215 6.88 5.52 -2.41
C LYS A 215 8.20 6.11 -2.89
N ALA A 216 8.52 7.35 -2.51
CA ALA A 216 9.82 7.94 -2.80
C ALA A 216 10.98 7.14 -2.16
N LEU A 217 10.83 6.76 -0.89
CA LEU A 217 11.83 5.96 -0.16
C LEU A 217 11.94 4.53 -0.73
N ASP A 218 10.81 3.96 -1.15
CA ASP A 218 10.74 2.65 -1.81
C ASP A 218 11.55 2.63 -3.12
N LEU A 219 11.37 3.66 -3.97
CA LEU A 219 12.16 3.84 -5.20
C LEU A 219 13.67 4.03 -4.93
N LEU A 220 14.05 4.41 -3.72
CA LEU A 220 15.43 4.56 -3.26
C LEU A 220 15.96 3.32 -2.51
N GLY A 221 15.28 2.18 -2.65
CA GLY A 221 15.70 0.88 -2.11
C GLY A 221 15.02 0.47 -0.80
N GLY A 222 14.00 1.20 -0.35
CA GLY A 222 13.25 0.90 0.88
C GLY A 222 13.95 1.42 2.14
N ARG A 223 13.26 2.29 2.89
CA ARG A 223 13.75 2.89 4.14
C ARG A 223 12.57 3.02 5.10
N PRO A 224 12.29 2.00 5.91
CA PRO A 224 11.10 1.99 6.75
C PRO A 224 11.19 3.06 7.85
N LEU A 225 10.10 3.79 8.08
CA LEU A 225 9.98 4.78 9.14
C LEU A 225 8.77 4.45 10.02
N ASP A 226 8.96 4.42 11.34
CA ASP A 226 7.88 4.15 12.31
C ASP A 226 6.99 5.40 12.52
N ARG A 227 6.23 5.74 11.47
CA ARG A 227 5.36 6.92 11.36
C ARG A 227 4.05 6.57 10.65
N GLY A 228 3.47 5.44 11.05
CA GLY A 228 2.28 4.84 10.42
C GLY A 228 2.64 3.64 9.53
N SER A 229 1.66 2.79 9.29
CA SER A 229 1.84 1.47 8.68
C SER A 229 2.44 1.53 7.28
N VAL A 230 2.07 2.54 6.47
CA VAL A 230 2.54 2.69 5.09
C VAL A 230 4.04 2.96 5.04
N LEU A 231 4.55 3.87 5.89
CA LEU A 231 5.98 4.17 5.98
C LEU A 231 6.77 3.05 6.66
N LEU A 232 6.15 2.31 7.58
CA LEU A 232 6.83 1.26 8.34
C LEU A 232 6.94 -0.06 7.57
N SER A 233 5.87 -0.48 6.89
CA SER A 233 5.73 -1.83 6.33
C SER A 233 5.38 -1.85 4.85
N GLY A 234 5.12 -0.70 4.21
CA GLY A 234 4.66 -0.62 2.82
C GLY A 234 5.62 -1.30 1.84
N SER A 235 6.93 -1.07 1.96
CA SER A 235 7.94 -1.65 1.08
C SER A 235 8.03 -3.17 1.23
N THR A 236 8.01 -3.66 2.47
CA THR A 236 7.98 -5.10 2.75
C THR A 236 6.71 -5.74 2.18
N ARG A 237 5.54 -5.14 2.42
CA ARG A 237 4.26 -5.63 1.89
C ARG A 237 4.25 -5.65 0.36
N ALA A 238 4.78 -4.62 -0.30
CA ALA A 238 4.91 -4.57 -1.76
C ALA A 238 5.78 -5.71 -2.29
N ALA A 239 6.96 -5.94 -1.69
CA ALA A 239 7.86 -7.03 -2.08
C ALA A 239 7.24 -8.42 -1.81
N LEU A 240 6.59 -8.61 -0.67
CA LEU A 240 5.87 -9.85 -0.35
C LEU A 240 4.75 -10.13 -1.35
N LYS A 241 4.06 -9.09 -1.82
CA LYS A 241 3.00 -9.22 -2.82
C LYS A 241 3.52 -9.66 -4.18
N GLU A 242 4.68 -9.16 -4.60
CA GLU A 242 5.37 -9.65 -5.79
C GLU A 242 5.77 -11.12 -5.65
N ILE A 243 6.29 -11.53 -4.49
CA ILE A 243 6.62 -12.93 -4.22
C ILE A 243 5.38 -13.82 -4.32
N CYS A 244 4.25 -13.41 -3.74
CA CYS A 244 2.96 -14.10 -3.89
C CYS A 244 2.57 -14.24 -5.37
N ALA A 245 2.56 -13.14 -6.13
CA ALA A 245 2.17 -13.15 -7.53
C ALA A 245 3.04 -14.08 -8.39
N LEU A 246 4.36 -14.02 -8.21
CA LEU A 246 5.30 -14.90 -8.90
C LEU A 246 5.08 -16.37 -8.54
N LEU A 247 4.80 -16.67 -7.27
CA LEU A 247 4.54 -18.04 -6.85
C LEU A 247 3.20 -18.56 -7.38
N ARG A 248 2.15 -17.74 -7.37
CA ARG A 248 0.86 -18.14 -7.95
C ARG A 248 1.00 -18.44 -9.43
N ALA A 249 1.74 -17.59 -10.16
CA ALA A 249 2.04 -17.83 -11.57
C ALA A 249 2.85 -19.12 -11.79
N ALA A 250 3.86 -19.38 -10.95
CA ALA A 250 4.71 -20.57 -11.07
C ALA A 250 3.98 -21.89 -10.75
N THR A 251 2.93 -21.85 -9.92
CA THR A 251 2.17 -23.04 -9.50
C THR A 251 0.83 -23.18 -10.21
N GLY A 252 0.39 -22.16 -10.95
CA GLY A 252 -0.96 -22.12 -11.53
C GLY A 252 -2.06 -22.25 -10.48
N SER A 253 -1.78 -21.84 -9.23
CA SER A 253 -2.74 -21.94 -8.12
C SER A 253 -3.76 -20.81 -8.15
N ASP A 254 -4.83 -20.97 -7.38
CA ASP A 254 -5.91 -20.00 -7.29
C ASP A 254 -5.55 -18.83 -6.35
N ARG A 255 -4.75 -19.11 -5.31
CA ARG A 255 -4.34 -18.12 -4.31
C ARG A 255 -2.98 -18.45 -3.73
N THR A 256 -2.23 -17.42 -3.39
CA THR A 256 -1.04 -17.51 -2.54
C THR A 256 -1.06 -16.44 -1.46
N THR A 257 -0.63 -16.78 -0.25
CA THR A 257 -0.53 -15.83 0.87
C THR A 257 0.80 -15.98 1.59
N VAL A 258 1.27 -14.89 2.19
CA VAL A 258 2.35 -14.90 3.18
C VAL A 258 1.81 -14.34 4.49
N ARG A 259 2.02 -15.10 5.58
CA ARG A 259 1.73 -14.68 6.96
C ARG A 259 3.04 -14.63 7.73
N LEU A 260 3.25 -13.56 8.50
CA LEU A 260 4.49 -13.30 9.23
C LEU A 260 4.19 -12.68 10.59
N ASP A 261 4.90 -13.13 11.61
CA ASP A 261 5.08 -12.44 12.88
C ASP A 261 6.36 -11.61 12.79
N LEU A 262 6.19 -10.33 12.47
CA LEU A 262 7.27 -9.35 12.40
C LEU A 262 6.82 -8.09 13.17
N PRO A 263 6.91 -8.11 14.52
CA PRO A 263 6.45 -7.01 15.36
C PRO A 263 7.14 -5.67 15.05
N SER A 264 8.41 -5.71 14.62
CA SER A 264 9.17 -4.52 14.20
C SER A 264 8.55 -3.80 13.00
N GLN A 265 7.66 -4.45 12.24
CA GLN A 265 6.90 -3.86 11.15
C GLN A 265 5.38 -3.91 11.36
N ARG A 266 4.92 -4.18 12.60
CA ARG A 266 3.50 -4.33 12.96
C ARG A 266 2.79 -5.37 12.09
N LEU A 267 3.47 -6.46 11.75
CA LEU A 267 2.87 -7.62 11.07
C LEU A 267 2.67 -8.76 12.07
N GLY A 268 1.48 -9.32 12.09
CA GLY A 268 1.14 -10.52 12.85
C GLY A 268 0.44 -11.54 11.95
N VAL A 269 0.64 -12.82 12.23
CA VAL A 269 0.17 -13.91 11.35
C VAL A 269 -1.34 -14.00 11.19
N ASP A 270 -2.13 -13.42 12.09
CA ASP A 270 -3.61 -13.48 12.02
C ASP A 270 -4.17 -12.78 10.78
N LEU A 271 -3.44 -11.80 10.23
CA LEU A 271 -3.69 -11.25 8.90
C LEU A 271 -2.59 -11.68 7.92
N ALA A 272 -2.91 -11.78 6.63
CA ALA A 272 -1.87 -12.02 5.66
C ALA A 272 -1.06 -10.73 5.44
N ALA A 273 0.26 -10.82 5.52
CA ALA A 273 1.15 -9.72 5.19
C ALA A 273 1.02 -9.35 3.70
N ALA A 274 0.82 -10.36 2.85
CA ALA A 274 0.49 -10.21 1.44
C ALA A 274 -0.34 -11.37 0.91
N GLU A 275 -1.10 -11.11 -0.15
CA GLU A 275 -1.90 -12.08 -0.89
C GLU A 275 -1.88 -11.74 -2.39
N ASP A 276 -1.89 -12.80 -3.21
CA ASP A 276 -2.26 -12.72 -4.63
C ASP A 276 -3.36 -13.74 -4.94
N THR A 277 -4.34 -13.34 -5.75
CA THR A 277 -5.54 -14.13 -6.08
C THR A 277 -5.76 -14.18 -7.58
N GLY A 278 -6.18 -15.34 -8.09
CA GLY A 278 -6.70 -15.46 -9.45
C GLY A 278 -8.06 -14.74 -9.63
N PRO A 279 -8.52 -14.58 -10.89
CA PRO A 279 -9.82 -13.98 -11.19
C PRO A 279 -10.97 -14.70 -10.46
N GLY A 280 -11.88 -13.94 -9.84
CA GLY A 280 -13.04 -14.48 -9.13
C GLY A 280 -12.74 -15.17 -7.79
N VAL A 281 -11.47 -15.26 -7.38
CA VAL A 281 -11.08 -15.87 -6.11
C VAL A 281 -11.24 -14.85 -4.98
N ALA A 282 -12.03 -15.19 -3.96
CA ALA A 282 -12.19 -14.35 -2.77
C ALA A 282 -10.83 -14.10 -2.08
N ALA A 283 -10.62 -12.92 -1.49
CA ALA A 283 -9.43 -12.64 -0.67
C ALA A 283 -9.60 -13.18 0.74
N ILE A 284 -8.49 -13.55 1.37
CA ILE A 284 -8.37 -13.84 2.81
C ILE A 284 -7.41 -12.90 3.53
N GLN A 285 -6.79 -11.95 2.84
CA GLN A 285 -5.76 -11.10 3.43
C GLN A 285 -6.20 -10.39 4.72
N HIS A 286 -7.46 -9.95 4.77
CA HIS A 286 -8.05 -9.19 5.87
C HIS A 286 -8.96 -10.01 6.79
N ASP A 287 -8.93 -11.35 6.67
CA ASP A 287 -9.71 -12.24 7.53
C ASP A 287 -8.92 -12.62 8.78
N ALA A 288 -9.30 -12.02 9.92
CA ALA A 288 -8.76 -12.30 11.26
C ALA A 288 -9.60 -13.31 12.06
N GLY A 289 -10.52 -14.05 11.41
CA GLY A 289 -11.48 -14.93 12.08
C GLY A 289 -10.90 -16.22 12.68
N LEU A 290 -9.60 -16.46 12.52
CA LEU A 290 -8.91 -17.66 12.99
C LEU A 290 -7.64 -17.29 13.75
N ASP A 291 -7.43 -17.88 14.93
CA ASP A 291 -6.12 -17.95 15.57
C ASP A 291 -5.22 -18.84 14.71
N GLN A 292 -4.35 -18.22 13.93
CA GLN A 292 -3.56 -18.91 12.91
C GLN A 292 -2.53 -19.85 13.52
N ARG A 293 -1.92 -19.48 14.65
CA ARG A 293 -0.92 -20.31 15.35
C ARG A 293 -1.55 -21.54 16.00
N ALA A 294 -2.83 -21.48 16.38
CA ALA A 294 -3.53 -22.62 16.96
C ALA A 294 -3.93 -23.70 15.93
N LEU A 295 -3.88 -23.43 14.63
CA LEU A 295 -4.32 -24.37 13.59
C LEU A 295 -3.45 -25.63 13.52
N ASN A 296 -4.09 -26.80 13.33
CA ASN A 296 -3.40 -28.10 13.26
C ASN A 296 -2.31 -28.14 12.17
N THR A 297 -2.59 -27.57 11.00
CA THR A 297 -1.63 -27.49 9.88
C THR A 297 -0.43 -26.61 10.20
N VAL A 298 -0.61 -25.55 10.98
CA VAL A 298 0.46 -24.63 11.40
C VAL A 298 1.29 -25.25 12.53
N ARG A 299 0.66 -25.92 13.51
CA ARG A 299 1.40 -26.70 14.52
C ARG A 299 2.24 -27.80 13.88
N TRP A 300 1.71 -28.46 12.85
CA TRP A 300 2.47 -29.44 12.09
C TRP A 300 3.70 -28.81 11.41
N LEU A 301 3.56 -27.64 10.79
CA LEU A 301 4.69 -26.91 10.20
C LEU A 301 5.76 -26.56 11.25
N GLU A 302 5.33 -26.08 12.42
CA GLU A 302 6.22 -25.74 13.54
C GLU A 302 7.00 -26.96 14.06
N GLU A 303 6.36 -28.14 14.10
CA GLU A 303 7.00 -29.38 14.54
C GLU A 303 7.96 -29.94 13.48
N HIS A 304 7.58 -29.90 12.20
CA HIS A 304 8.27 -30.66 11.15
C HIS A 304 9.25 -29.84 10.30
N ARG A 305 9.15 -28.50 10.30
CA ARG A 305 10.05 -27.57 9.58
C ARG A 305 10.29 -27.94 8.11
N LYS A 306 9.24 -28.37 7.42
CA LYS A 306 9.26 -28.73 6.00
C LYS A 306 7.93 -28.41 5.32
N PRO A 307 7.86 -28.33 3.98
CA PRO A 307 6.61 -28.11 3.29
C PRO A 307 5.54 -29.17 3.62
N LEU A 308 4.33 -28.72 3.94
CA LEU A 308 3.15 -29.55 4.09
C LEU A 308 2.41 -29.63 2.76
N VAL A 309 2.38 -30.82 2.14
CA VAL A 309 1.74 -31.06 0.84
C VAL A 309 0.41 -31.77 1.08
N GLN A 310 -0.70 -31.16 0.66
CA GLN A 310 -2.03 -31.73 0.80
C GLN A 310 -2.78 -31.64 -0.53
N PRO A 311 -2.79 -32.72 -1.34
CA PRO A 311 -3.53 -32.74 -2.59
C PRO A 311 -5.05 -32.78 -2.40
N HIS A 312 -5.46 -33.15 -1.18
CA HIS A 312 -6.84 -33.22 -0.68
C HIS A 312 -6.81 -33.26 0.85
N PHE A 313 -7.96 -33.12 1.52
CA PHE A 313 -8.05 -33.03 3.00
C PHE A 313 -8.52 -34.29 3.72
N ARG A 314 -8.31 -35.48 3.12
CA ARG A 314 -8.71 -36.77 3.70
C ARG A 314 -7.81 -37.26 4.86
N ALA A 315 -6.59 -36.75 4.95
CA ALA A 315 -5.59 -37.16 5.96
C ALA A 315 -5.21 -36.00 6.87
N ASP A 316 -4.70 -36.32 8.07
CA ASP A 316 -4.17 -35.35 9.01
C ASP A 316 -2.79 -34.81 8.60
N PRO A 317 -2.44 -33.56 8.97
CA PRO A 317 -3.26 -32.61 9.72
C PRO A 317 -4.36 -31.98 8.86
N ARG A 318 -5.62 -31.97 9.32
CA ARG A 318 -6.70 -31.30 8.58
C ARG A 318 -6.62 -29.77 8.69
N PRO A 319 -6.85 -29.03 7.60
CA PRO A 319 -6.99 -27.57 7.64
C PRO A 319 -8.27 -27.15 8.37
N PRO A 320 -8.39 -25.88 8.78
CA PRO A 320 -9.62 -25.37 9.38
C PRO A 320 -10.80 -25.46 8.42
N GLN A 321 -11.98 -25.81 8.94
CA GLN A 321 -13.20 -25.99 8.16
C GLN A 321 -13.60 -24.71 7.40
N ALA A 322 -13.39 -23.53 7.98
CA ALA A 322 -13.65 -22.25 7.33
C ALA A 322 -12.85 -22.07 6.01
N LEU A 323 -11.64 -22.62 5.92
CA LEU A 323 -10.85 -22.57 4.68
C LEU A 323 -11.51 -23.39 3.55
N ILE A 324 -12.20 -24.47 3.91
CA ILE A 324 -12.92 -25.35 2.98
C ILE A 324 -14.26 -24.76 2.59
N ASP A 325 -15.06 -24.35 3.58
CA ASP A 325 -16.47 -24.00 3.38
C ASP A 325 -16.63 -22.56 2.88
N THR A 326 -15.88 -21.61 3.46
CA THR A 326 -15.97 -20.19 3.08
C THR A 326 -15.15 -19.88 1.84
N TYR A 327 -13.93 -20.43 1.76
CA TYR A 327 -12.97 -20.08 0.71
C TYR A 327 -12.82 -21.14 -0.37
N GLY A 328 -13.55 -22.26 -0.27
CA GLY A 328 -13.60 -23.27 -1.32
C GLY A 328 -12.30 -24.04 -1.52
N VAL A 329 -11.32 -23.95 -0.62
CA VAL A 329 -10.03 -24.63 -0.80
C VAL A 329 -10.26 -26.14 -0.76
N ARG A 330 -9.59 -26.86 -1.67
CA ARG A 330 -9.66 -28.32 -1.80
C ARG A 330 -8.28 -28.99 -1.78
N ALA A 331 -7.23 -28.25 -2.12
CA ALA A 331 -5.84 -28.67 -1.98
C ALA A 331 -4.98 -27.50 -1.49
N GLN A 332 -3.92 -27.79 -0.74
CA GLN A 332 -2.96 -26.77 -0.33
C GLN A 332 -1.52 -27.28 -0.27
N LEU A 333 -0.59 -26.35 -0.42
CA LEU A 333 0.83 -26.49 -0.12
C LEU A 333 1.21 -25.37 0.83
N LEU A 334 1.71 -25.71 2.02
CA LEU A 334 2.23 -24.74 2.98
C LEU A 334 3.74 -24.89 3.10
N ALA A 335 4.47 -23.79 3.22
CA ALA A 335 5.93 -23.80 3.39
C ALA A 335 6.34 -22.89 4.54
N PRO A 336 7.11 -23.38 5.53
CA PRO A 336 7.50 -22.59 6.69
C PRO A 336 8.53 -21.52 6.28
N ILE A 337 8.49 -20.37 6.96
CA ILE A 337 9.46 -19.29 6.85
C ILE A 337 10.19 -19.20 8.19
N GLU A 338 11.51 -19.36 8.14
CA GLU A 338 12.35 -19.43 9.34
C GLU A 338 13.44 -18.36 9.30
N ILE A 339 13.65 -17.72 10.45
CA ILE A 339 14.74 -16.77 10.73
C ILE A 339 15.39 -17.22 12.05
N ASP A 340 16.71 -17.35 12.08
CA ASP A 340 17.48 -17.75 13.28
C ASP A 340 16.96 -19.02 13.98
N GLY A 341 16.41 -19.97 13.20
CA GLY A 341 15.85 -21.24 13.71
C GLY A 341 14.42 -21.17 14.26
N ALA A 342 13.80 -19.98 14.29
CA ALA A 342 12.41 -19.80 14.69
C ALA A 342 11.49 -19.68 13.46
N MET A 343 10.29 -20.28 13.50
CA MET A 343 9.30 -20.15 12.44
C MET A 343 8.55 -18.83 12.62
N VAL A 344 9.00 -17.80 11.93
CA VAL A 344 8.40 -16.46 11.96
C VAL A 344 7.13 -16.37 11.12
N GLY A 345 6.83 -17.38 10.29
CA GLY A 345 5.62 -17.38 9.49
C GLY A 345 5.59 -18.51 8.48
N TRP A 346 4.73 -18.39 7.48
CA TRP A 346 4.61 -19.38 6.42
C TRP A 346 4.01 -18.77 5.17
N LEU A 347 4.27 -19.45 4.07
CA LEU A 347 3.61 -19.24 2.80
C LEU A 347 2.53 -20.31 2.62
N SER A 348 1.40 -19.92 2.03
CA SER A 348 0.34 -20.84 1.62
C SER A 348 0.10 -20.73 0.11
N VAL A 349 -0.10 -21.87 -0.54
CA VAL A 349 -0.55 -22.02 -1.92
C VAL A 349 -1.85 -22.82 -1.88
N HIS A 350 -2.95 -22.25 -2.37
CA HIS A 350 -4.27 -22.88 -2.32
C HIS A 350 -4.79 -23.18 -3.73
N SER A 351 -5.48 -24.32 -3.86
CA SER A 351 -6.30 -24.62 -5.03
C SER A 351 -7.75 -24.91 -4.64
N LEU A 352 -8.68 -24.45 -5.47
CA LEU A 352 -10.13 -24.68 -5.34
C LEU A 352 -10.56 -26.05 -5.89
N THR A 353 -9.63 -26.81 -6.47
CA THR A 353 -9.83 -28.20 -6.91
C THR A 353 -8.85 -29.12 -6.22
N GLU A 354 -9.25 -30.38 -5.98
CA GLU A 354 -8.29 -31.41 -5.57
C GLU A 354 -7.26 -31.61 -6.69
N ARG A 355 -5.98 -31.65 -6.34
CA ARG A 355 -4.90 -31.84 -7.30
C ARG A 355 -3.61 -32.28 -6.62
N ASP A 356 -2.80 -33.04 -7.33
CA ASP A 356 -1.43 -33.31 -6.90
C ASP A 356 -0.53 -32.07 -7.09
N TRP A 357 0.48 -31.97 -6.23
CA TRP A 357 1.52 -30.95 -6.29
C TRP A 357 2.80 -31.57 -6.85
N THR A 358 3.28 -31.01 -7.95
CA THR A 358 4.48 -31.51 -8.62
C THR A 358 5.75 -31.14 -7.82
N PRO A 359 6.85 -31.88 -8.00
CA PRO A 359 8.14 -31.49 -7.41
C PRO A 359 8.60 -30.09 -7.81
N GLY A 360 8.19 -29.59 -8.99
CA GLY A 360 8.50 -28.22 -9.43
C GLY A 360 7.77 -27.16 -8.60
N GLU A 361 6.51 -27.40 -8.27
CA GLU A 361 5.68 -26.50 -7.47
C GLU A 361 6.14 -26.44 -6.01
N ILE A 362 6.54 -27.57 -5.45
CA ILE A 362 7.12 -27.64 -4.10
C ILE A 362 8.42 -26.82 -4.06
N ARG A 363 9.31 -27.01 -5.05
CA ARG A 363 10.54 -26.19 -5.16
C ARG A 363 10.26 -24.71 -5.38
N ALA A 364 9.18 -24.35 -6.08
CA ALA A 364 8.78 -22.97 -6.25
C ALA A 364 8.37 -22.33 -4.92
N ALA A 365 7.63 -23.05 -4.08
CA ALA A 365 7.27 -22.60 -2.74
C ALA A 365 8.50 -22.44 -1.83
N GLU A 366 9.45 -23.38 -1.86
CA GLU A 366 10.72 -23.29 -1.12
C GLU A 366 11.58 -22.10 -1.60
N ALA A 367 11.63 -21.87 -2.92
CA ALA A 367 12.33 -20.70 -3.47
C ALA A 367 11.65 -19.39 -3.06
N ALA A 368 10.31 -19.37 -2.96
CA ALA A 368 9.58 -18.21 -2.47
C ALA A 368 9.83 -17.95 -0.98
N THR A 369 9.86 -18.97 -0.11
CA THR A 369 10.21 -18.78 1.31
C THR A 369 11.66 -18.32 1.50
N ALA A 370 12.60 -18.77 0.65
CA ALA A 370 13.97 -18.25 0.63
C ALA A 370 14.03 -16.76 0.24
N ARG A 371 13.22 -16.33 -0.73
CA ARG A 371 13.10 -14.89 -1.10
C ARG A 371 12.50 -14.06 0.03
N VAL A 372 11.48 -14.57 0.72
CA VAL A 372 10.92 -13.87 1.89
C VAL A 372 11.99 -13.73 2.97
N ARG A 373 12.74 -14.79 3.28
CA ARG A 373 13.83 -14.74 4.27
C ARG A 373 14.88 -13.68 3.90
N ALA A 374 15.35 -13.69 2.66
CA ALA A 374 16.33 -12.72 2.16
C ALA A 374 15.80 -11.26 2.12
N LEU A 375 14.47 -11.07 2.16
CA LEU A 375 13.85 -9.76 2.33
C LEU A 375 13.87 -9.32 3.81
N LEU A 376 13.63 -10.25 4.73
CA LEU A 376 13.53 -9.98 6.18
C LEU A 376 14.88 -9.84 6.88
N GLU A 377 15.96 -10.33 6.27
CA GLU A 377 17.34 -10.23 6.77
C GLU A 377 18.07 -8.94 6.32
N ARG A 378 17.41 -8.08 5.53
CA ARG A 378 17.93 -6.77 5.11
C ARG A 378 17.61 -5.71 6.15
#